data_AF-A0A850S6P6-F1
#
_entry.id   AF-A0A850S6P6-F1
#
_cell.length_a   1.000
_cell.length_b   1.000
_cell.length_c   1.000
_cell.angle_alpha   90.00
_cell.angle_beta   90.00
_cell.angle_gamma   90.00
#
_symmetry.space_group_name_H-M   'P 1'
#
loop_
_entity.id
_entity.type
_entity.pdbx_description
1 polymer ?
#
loop_
_entity_poly.entity_id
_entity_poly.type
_entity_poly.pdbx_seq_one_letter_code
_entity_poly.pdbx_strand_id
1 'polypeptide(L)'
;MAETGECPEEDFSAYSSSMMETARKVVESGDLGEQVCSALVLKNGRMLIMHEAAVGDQFIYLSILCSRVPAGMQNMIKEIVSCVARTLLGNSYQEPNR
;
A
#
# COMPACT_ATOMS: atom_id res chain seq x y z
N MET A 1 -1.56 -1.70 30.49
CA MET A 1 -1.34 -0.79 29.34
C MET A 1 -1.59 -1.63 28.11
N ALA A 2 -2.67 -1.38 27.36
CA ALA A 2 -3.05 -2.26 26.25
C ALA A 2 -2.03 -2.12 25.12
N GLU A 3 -1.35 -3.23 24.82
CA GLU A 3 -0.41 -3.37 23.73
C GLU A 3 -1.15 -3.06 22.42
N THR A 4 -0.74 -1.97 21.77
CA THR A 4 -1.36 -1.55 20.52
C THR A 4 -0.86 -2.48 19.41
N GLY A 5 -1.80 -3.23 18.82
CA GLY A 5 -1.59 -4.41 17.95
C GLY A 5 -0.34 -4.39 17.06
N GLU A 6 0.31 -5.55 16.97
CA GLU A 6 1.55 -5.76 16.22
C GLU A 6 1.34 -5.71 14.70
N CYS A 7 0.16 -6.13 14.21
CA CYS A 7 -0.23 -6.13 12.80
C CYS A 7 -1.74 -5.86 12.63
N PRO A 8 -2.19 -5.38 11.45
CA PRO A 8 -3.61 -5.32 11.13
C PRO A 8 -4.24 -6.73 11.11
N GLU A 9 -5.46 -6.87 11.63
CA GLU A 9 -6.23 -8.12 11.59
C GLU A 9 -6.82 -8.39 10.19
N GLU A 10 -7.28 -9.61 9.92
CA GLU A 10 -7.78 -10.02 8.58
C GLU A 10 -8.88 -9.10 8.04
N ASP A 11 -9.75 -8.61 8.92
CA ASP A 11 -10.85 -7.68 8.59
C ASP A 11 -10.35 -6.31 8.12
N PHE A 12 -9.09 -5.95 8.41
CA PHE A 12 -8.51 -4.68 7.98
C PHE A 12 -8.38 -4.58 6.45
N SER A 13 -8.26 -5.72 5.77
CA SER A 13 -8.15 -5.78 4.31
C SER A 13 -9.32 -5.08 3.61
N ALA A 14 -10.56 -5.28 4.09
CA ALA A 14 -11.75 -4.65 3.53
C ALA A 14 -11.75 -3.12 3.68
N TYR A 15 -11.17 -2.60 4.77
CA TYR A 15 -11.06 -1.16 5.00
C TYR A 15 -9.97 -0.51 4.12
N SER A 16 -8.91 -1.26 3.81
CA SER A 16 -7.78 -0.75 3.03
C SER A 16 -8.21 -0.24 1.64
N SER A 17 -9.13 -0.95 0.95
CA SER A 17 -9.68 -0.52 -0.35
C SER A 17 -10.43 0.81 -0.25
N SER A 18 -11.30 0.96 0.75
CA SER A 18 -12.09 2.20 0.92
C SER A 18 -11.20 3.40 1.26
N MET A 19 -10.17 3.20 2.09
CA MET A 19 -9.19 4.24 2.38
C MET A 19 -8.40 4.63 1.14
N MET A 20 -8.06 3.66 0.28
CA MET A 20 -7.31 3.94 -0.94
C MET A 20 -8.14 4.70 -1.97
N GLU A 21 -9.40 4.33 -2.15
CA GLU A 21 -10.32 5.08 -3.00
C GLU A 21 -10.49 6.53 -2.50
N THR A 22 -10.64 6.72 -1.19
CA THR A 22 -10.77 8.05 -0.59
C THR A 22 -9.51 8.89 -0.84
N ALA A 23 -8.33 8.29 -0.64
CA ALA A 23 -7.07 8.98 -0.83
C ALA A 23 -6.84 9.37 -2.31
N ARG A 24 -7.22 8.52 -3.27
CA ARG A 24 -7.19 8.85 -4.71
C ARG A 24 -8.06 10.07 -5.01
N LYS A 25 -9.31 10.11 -4.53
CA LYS A 25 -10.22 11.25 -4.72
C LYS A 25 -9.67 12.55 -4.15
N VAL A 26 -9.00 12.50 -3.00
CA VAL A 26 -8.33 13.68 -2.41
C VAL A 26 -7.19 14.17 -3.29
N VAL A 27 -6.36 13.26 -3.81
CA VAL A 27 -5.23 13.61 -4.69
C VAL A 27 -5.71 14.20 -6.01
N GLU A 28 -6.75 13.61 -6.62
CA GLU A 28 -7.37 14.10 -7.85
C GLU A 28 -8.02 15.47 -7.65
N SER A 29 -8.80 15.66 -6.58
CA SER A 29 -9.45 16.94 -6.30
C SER A 29 -8.47 18.05 -5.92
N GLY A 30 -7.30 17.69 -5.36
CA GLY A 30 -6.27 18.63 -4.95
C GLY A 30 -5.20 18.92 -6.01
N ASP A 31 -5.24 18.28 -7.19
CA ASP A 31 -4.20 18.35 -8.23
C ASP A 31 -2.78 18.07 -7.67
N LEU A 32 -2.66 17.05 -6.83
CA LEU A 32 -1.42 16.73 -6.10
C LEU A 32 -0.48 15.78 -6.85
N GLY A 33 -0.77 15.47 -8.12
CA GLY A 33 -0.03 14.49 -8.93
C GLY A 33 -0.49 13.05 -8.72
N GLU A 34 0.39 12.08 -8.99
CA GLU A 34 0.05 10.65 -8.86
C GLU A 34 0.33 10.13 -7.44
N GLN A 35 -0.66 9.44 -6.87
CA GLN A 35 -0.52 8.83 -5.55
C GLN A 35 0.39 7.60 -5.60
N VAL A 36 1.51 7.64 -4.87
CA VAL A 36 2.38 6.46 -4.66
C VAL A 36 1.82 5.53 -3.59
N CYS A 37 1.41 6.07 -2.44
CA CYS A 37 0.83 5.33 -1.32
C CYS A 37 0.01 6.26 -0.43
N SER A 38 -0.78 5.70 0.49
CA SER A 38 -1.39 6.42 1.60
C SER A 38 -0.64 6.11 2.90
N ALA A 39 -0.53 7.07 3.82
CA ALA A 39 0.13 6.87 5.10
C ALA A 39 -0.71 7.43 6.24
N LEU A 40 -0.85 6.65 7.30
CA LEU A 40 -1.47 7.07 8.56
C LEU A 40 -0.39 7.18 9.63
N VAL A 41 -0.31 8.33 10.28
CA VAL A 41 0.51 8.50 11.49
C VAL A 41 -0.30 8.02 12.68
N LEU A 42 0.21 6.99 13.35
CA LEU A 42 -0.36 6.39 14.54
C LEU A 42 0.32 6.94 15.81
N LYS A 43 -0.24 6.61 16.97
CA LYS A 43 0.36 6.96 18.27
C LYS A 43 1.81 6.46 18.36
N ASN A 44 2.62 7.17 19.13
CA ASN A 44 4.04 6.87 19.37
C ASN A 44 4.92 6.92 18.10
N GLY A 45 4.50 7.69 17.08
CA GLY A 45 5.27 7.87 15.86
C GLY A 45 5.27 6.67 14.91
N ARG A 46 4.46 5.64 15.19
CA ARG A 46 4.23 4.54 14.24
C ARG A 46 3.51 5.07 13.00
N MET A 47 3.72 4.42 11.87
CA MET A 47 3.05 4.72 10.61
C MET A 47 2.56 3.46 9.95
N LEU A 48 1.35 3.53 9.42
CA LEU A 48 0.79 2.51 8.55
C LEU A 48 0.77 3.03 7.12
N ILE A 49 1.57 2.42 6.26
CA ILE A 49 1.62 2.74 4.84
C ILE A 49 0.76 1.74 4.09
N MET A 50 -0.13 2.23 3.24
CA MET A 50 -1.05 1.43 2.44
C MET A 50 -0.82 1.70 0.96
N HIS A 51 -0.84 0.65 0.16
CA HIS A 51 -0.71 0.74 -1.29
C HIS A 51 -1.61 -0.30 -1.96
N GLU A 52 -2.17 0.07 -3.11
CA GLU A 52 -2.96 -0.81 -3.97
C GLU A 52 -2.32 -0.85 -5.35
N ALA A 53 -2.05 -2.06 -5.84
CA ALA A 53 -1.53 -2.31 -7.18
C ALA A 53 -2.44 -3.29 -7.94
N ALA A 54 -2.76 -2.96 -9.19
CA ALA A 54 -3.42 -3.90 -10.10
C ALA A 54 -2.38 -4.83 -10.74
N VAL A 55 -2.67 -6.13 -10.74
CA VAL A 55 -1.82 -7.19 -11.30
C VAL A 55 -2.69 -8.18 -12.06
N GLY A 56 -2.73 -8.03 -13.38
CA GLY A 56 -3.70 -8.73 -14.23
C GLY A 56 -5.13 -8.35 -13.85
N ASP A 57 -5.98 -9.35 -13.62
CA ASP A 57 -7.37 -9.16 -13.17
C ASP A 57 -7.50 -9.12 -11.63
N GLN A 58 -6.38 -9.05 -10.91
CA GLN A 58 -6.32 -9.05 -9.45
C GLN A 58 -5.79 -7.73 -8.90
N PHE A 59 -6.13 -7.44 -7.65
CA PHE A 59 -5.59 -6.31 -6.90
C PHE A 59 -4.77 -6.82 -5.72
N ILE A 60 -3.58 -6.26 -5.56
CA ILE A 60 -2.71 -6.48 -4.41
C ILE A 60 -2.86 -5.29 -3.47
N TYR A 61 -3.27 -5.56 -2.24
CA TYR A 61 -3.34 -4.58 -1.16
C TYR A 61 -2.17 -4.82 -0.21
N LEU A 62 -1.32 -3.80 -0.06
CA LEU A 62 -0.17 -3.82 0.83
C LEU A 62 -0.44 -2.90 2.02
N SER A 63 -0.20 -3.43 3.23
CA SER A 63 -0.23 -2.67 4.49
C SER A 63 1.10 -2.89 5.22
N ILE A 64 1.89 -1.83 5.32
CA ILE A 64 3.25 -1.85 5.88
C ILE A 64 3.25 -0.99 7.13
N LEU A 65 3.40 -1.64 8.28
CA LEU A 65 3.54 -0.97 9.56
C LEU A 65 5.01 -0.71 9.85
N CYS A 66 5.36 0.54 10.11
CA CYS A 66 6.74 0.96 10.37
C CYS A 66 6.79 2.02 11.49
N SER A 67 7.97 2.24 12.07
CA SER A 67 8.19 3.34 13.03
C SER A 67 8.59 4.65 12.36
N ARG A 68 9.05 4.60 11.10
CA ARG A 68 9.44 5.72 10.24
C ARG A 68 9.24 5.33 8.78
N VAL A 69 8.94 6.28 7.89
CA VAL A 69 8.82 5.98 6.46
C VAL A 69 10.20 5.60 5.95
N PRO A 70 10.37 4.39 5.39
CA PRO A 70 11.66 3.97 4.85
C PRO A 70 12.13 4.89 3.72
N ALA A 71 13.43 5.18 3.68
CA ALA A 71 14.03 5.79 2.50
C ALA A 71 13.86 4.84 1.30
N GLY A 72 13.39 5.36 0.16
CA GLY A 72 13.10 4.52 -1.00
C GLY A 72 11.84 3.66 -0.87
N MET A 73 10.87 4.05 -0.04
CA MET A 73 9.58 3.36 0.13
C MET A 73 8.92 2.96 -1.20
N GLN A 74 8.94 3.86 -2.20
CA GLN A 74 8.38 3.58 -3.51
C GLN A 74 9.05 2.36 -4.18
N ASN A 75 10.38 2.26 -4.11
CA ASN A 75 11.11 1.14 -4.68
C ASN A 75 10.80 -0.16 -3.92
N MET A 76 10.73 -0.08 -2.60
CA MET A 76 10.34 -1.22 -1.76
C MET A 76 8.94 -1.74 -2.12
N ILE A 77 7.96 -0.84 -2.30
CA ILE A 77 6.61 -1.21 -2.74
C ILE A 77 6.67 -1.92 -4.09
N LYS A 78 7.38 -1.35 -5.08
CA LYS A 78 7.53 -1.93 -6.42
C LYS A 78 8.12 -3.34 -6.37
N GLU A 79 9.19 -3.54 -5.60
CA GLU A 79 9.81 -4.86 -5.44
C GLU A 79 8.87 -5.89 -4.80
N ILE A 80 8.10 -5.48 -3.78
CA ILE A 80 7.09 -6.35 -3.15
C ILE A 80 6.00 -6.71 -4.16
N VAL A 81 5.42 -5.72 -4.85
CA VAL A 81 4.39 -5.95 -5.87
C VAL A 81 4.93 -6.85 -6.98
N SER A 82 6.13 -6.61 -7.49
CA SER A 82 6.78 -7.43 -8.52
C SER A 82 7.02 -8.88 -8.06
N CYS A 83 7.42 -9.08 -6.81
CA CYS A 83 7.60 -10.41 -6.23
C CYS A 83 6.27 -11.18 -6.15
N VAL A 84 5.22 -10.54 -5.64
CA VAL A 84 3.88 -11.13 -5.53
C VAL A 84 3.28 -11.37 -6.92
N ALA A 85 3.44 -10.42 -7.85
CA ALA A 85 2.95 -10.53 -9.21
C ALA A 85 3.58 -11.71 -9.97
N ARG A 86 4.90 -11.89 -9.86
CA ARG A 86 5.59 -13.07 -10.41
C ARG A 86 5.08 -14.38 -9.83
N THR A 87 4.68 -14.37 -8.56
CA THR A 87 4.10 -15.56 -7.90
C THR A 87 2.68 -15.85 -8.40
N LEU A 88 1.86 -14.81 -8.60
CA LEU A 88 0.47 -14.95 -9.02
C LEU A 88 0.30 -15.24 -10.52
N LEU A 89 1.11 -14.61 -11.38
CA LEU A 89 0.97 -14.64 -12.84
C LEU A 89 2.10 -15.42 -13.55
N GLY A 90 3.11 -15.88 -12.82
CA GLY A 90 4.32 -16.46 -13.39
C GLY A 90 5.22 -15.41 -14.08
N ASN A 91 6.12 -15.88 -14.94
CA ASN A 91 7.09 -15.03 -15.66
C ASN A 91 6.48 -14.14 -16.75
N SER A 92 5.16 -14.18 -16.93
CA SER A 92 4.43 -13.36 -17.92
C SER A 92 4.16 -11.94 -17.43
N TYR A 93 4.47 -11.63 -16.16
CA TYR A 93 4.30 -10.28 -15.62
C TYR A 93 5.32 -9.32 -16.24
N GLN A 94 4.82 -8.33 -16.98
CA GLN A 94 5.56 -7.12 -17.29
C GLN A 94 5.04 -6.01 -16.39
N GLU A 95 5.94 -5.31 -15.69
CA GLU A 95 5.57 -4.09 -15.00
C GLU A 95 4.90 -3.13 -16.01
N PRO A 96 3.71 -2.59 -15.70
CA PRO A 96 3.15 -1.54 -16.54
C PRO A 96 4.10 -0.34 -16.45
N ASN A 97 4.77 -0.01 -17.56
CA ASN A 97 5.50 1.23 -17.71
C ASN A 97 4.49 2.39 -17.59
N ARG A 98 4.38 2.97 -16.40
CA ARG A 98 3.78 4.27 -16.15
C ARG A 98 4.72 5.09 -15.29
#